data_AF-A0A1M5R9E1-F1
#
_entry.id   AF-A0A1M5R9E1-F1
#
_cell.length_a   1.000
_cell.length_b   1.000
_cell.length_c   1.000
_cell.angle_alpha   90.00
_cell.angle_beta   90.00
_cell.angle_gamma   90.00
#
_symmetry.space_group_name_H-M   'P 1'
#
loop_
_entity.id
_entity.type
_entity.pdbx_description
1 polymer ?
#
loop_
_entity_poly.entity_id
_entity_poly.type
_entity_poly.pdbx_seq_one_letter_code
_entity_poly.pdbx_strand_id
1 'polypeptide(L)'
;MDILGFVFLIVLLIMITILNLLFIKNLKNNNKNQIRHKLIFVLISIVLLALVITFYLFIQNAVLIDLMHLDIDDITNGGRVITLLIIILLNSILNIFISRIYLRKINKTNEIELIGKE
;
A
#
# COMPACT_ATOMS: atom_id res chain seq x y z
N MET A 1 -22.55 6.23 -8.18
CA MET A 1 -21.34 5.45 -8.50
C MET A 1 -21.68 4.59 -9.70
N ASP A 2 -20.96 4.76 -10.79
CA ASP A 2 -21.11 3.95 -12.00
C ASP A 2 -20.49 2.55 -11.80
N ILE A 3 -20.83 1.60 -12.66
CA ILE A 3 -20.37 0.20 -12.56
C ILE A 3 -18.84 0.14 -12.49
N LEU A 4 -18.14 0.99 -13.26
CA LEU A 4 -16.69 1.06 -13.25
C LEU A 4 -16.13 1.51 -11.89
N GLY A 5 -16.74 2.51 -11.25
CA GLY A 5 -16.35 2.94 -9.90
C GLY A 5 -16.54 1.85 -8.85
N PHE A 6 -17.60 1.04 -8.95
CA PHE A 6 -17.80 -0.12 -8.08
C PHE A 6 -16.70 -1.18 -8.27
N VAL A 7 -16.36 -1.50 -9.53
CA VAL A 7 -15.27 -2.42 -9.85
C VAL A 7 -13.94 -1.91 -9.28
N PHE A 8 -13.67 -0.61 -9.38
CA PHE A 8 -12.44 -0.01 -8.86
C PHE A 8 -12.33 -0.16 -7.34
N LEU A 9 -13.43 0.07 -6.62
CA LEU A 9 -13.47 -0.12 -5.17
C LEU A 9 -13.18 -1.57 -4.78
N ILE A 10 -13.74 -2.54 -5.51
CA ILE A 10 -13.46 -3.97 -5.30
C ILE A 10 -11.96 -4.26 -5.52
N VAL A 11 -11.39 -3.77 -6.62
CA VAL A 11 -9.97 -4.00 -6.95
C VAL A 11 -9.06 -3.43 -5.87
N LEU A 12 -9.33 -2.22 -5.37
CA LEU A 12 -8.57 -1.61 -4.27
C LEU A 12 -8.66 -2.44 -2.98
N LEU A 13 -9.84 -2.97 -2.67
CA LEU A 13 -10.06 -3.80 -1.48
C LEU A 13 -9.33 -5.16 -1.59
N ILE A 14 -9.34 -5.77 -2.78
CA ILE A 14 -8.58 -6.99 -3.07
C ILE A 14 -7.08 -6.72 -2.92
N MET A 15 -6.57 -5.60 -3.45
CA MET A 15 -5.16 -5.23 -3.34
C MET A 15 -4.73 -5.12 -1.87
N ILE A 16 -5.48 -4.39 -1.04
CA ILE A 16 -5.18 -4.28 0.40
C ILE A 16 -5.17 -5.67 1.04
N THR A 17 -6.16 -6.50 0.72
CA THR A 17 -6.29 -7.84 1.30
C THR A 17 -5.10 -8.73 0.93
N ILE A 18 -4.70 -8.77 -0.34
CA ILE A 18 -3.58 -9.59 -0.82
C ILE A 18 -2.27 -9.18 -0.14
N LEU A 19 -1.98 -7.88 -0.06
CA LEU A 19 -0.75 -7.37 0.58
C LEU A 19 -0.70 -7.73 2.07
N ASN A 20 -1.83 -7.62 2.76
CA ASN A 20 -1.93 -8.02 4.17
C ASN A 20 -1.77 -9.53 4.36
N LEU A 21 -2.36 -10.35 3.47
CA LEU A 21 -2.16 -11.81 3.49
C LEU A 21 -0.70 -12.20 3.28
N LEU A 22 0.00 -11.56 2.34
CA LEU A 22 1.43 -11.76 2.12
C LEU A 22 2.26 -11.41 3.36
N PHE A 23 1.94 -10.31 4.02
CA PHE A 23 2.61 -9.93 5.27
C PHE A 23 2.35 -10.93 6.40
N ILE A 24 1.11 -11.41 6.56
CA ILE A 24 0.77 -12.43 7.55
C ILE A 24 1.54 -13.73 7.30
N LYS A 25 1.65 -14.16 6.04
CA LYS A 25 2.45 -15.33 5.66
C LYS A 25 3.91 -15.14 6.07
N ASN A 26 4.48 -13.96 5.81
CA ASN A 26 5.86 -13.65 6.21
C ASN A 26 6.06 -13.56 7.74
N LEU A 27 5.06 -13.07 8.49
CA LEU A 27 5.09 -13.08 9.95
C LEU A 27 5.11 -14.49 10.53
N LYS A 28 4.30 -15.40 9.95
CA LYS A 28 4.23 -16.80 10.38
C LYS A 28 5.57 -17.50 10.18
N ASN A 29 6.24 -17.27 9.05
CA ASN A 29 7.56 -17.81 8.76
C ASN A 29 8.65 -17.32 9.74
N ASN A 30 8.46 -16.16 10.37
CA ASN A 30 9.38 -15.60 11.35
C ASN A 30 9.00 -15.93 12.81
N ASN A 31 8.09 -16.89 13.05
CA ASN A 31 7.57 -17.26 14.38
C ASN A 31 6.95 -16.09 15.19
N LYS A 32 6.50 -15.02 14.52
CA LYS A 32 5.95 -13.79 15.14
C LYS A 32 4.48 -13.60 14.85
N ASN A 33 3.69 -14.63 15.15
CA ASN A 33 2.26 -14.68 14.80
C ASN A 33 1.34 -13.85 15.73
N GLN A 34 1.84 -12.76 16.32
CA GLN A 34 1.04 -11.92 17.21
C GLN A 34 0.01 -11.10 16.41
N ILE A 35 -1.23 -11.04 16.91
CA ILE A 35 -2.33 -10.28 16.29
C ILE A 35 -2.01 -8.79 16.16
N ARG A 36 -1.27 -8.23 17.13
CA ARG A 36 -0.86 -6.82 17.14
C ARG A 36 -0.16 -6.40 15.84
N HIS A 37 0.79 -7.20 15.35
CA HIS A 37 1.52 -6.88 14.12
C HIS A 37 0.62 -6.92 12.88
N LYS A 38 -0.36 -7.82 12.85
CA LYS A 38 -1.33 -7.93 11.75
C LYS A 38 -2.19 -6.67 11.65
N LEU A 39 -2.74 -6.23 12.78
CA LEU A 39 -3.58 -5.03 12.84
C LEU A 39 -2.80 -3.75 12.50
N ILE A 40 -1.57 -3.62 13.02
CA ILE A 40 -0.71 -2.47 12.70
C ILE A 40 -0.43 -2.41 11.20
N PHE A 41 -0.13 -3.54 10.57
CA PHE A 41 0.18 -3.55 9.14
C PHE A 41 -1.04 -3.25 8.26
N VAL A 42 -2.25 -3.68 8.65
CA VAL A 42 -3.49 -3.29 7.97
C VAL A 42 -3.69 -1.78 8.02
N LEU A 43 -3.51 -1.16 9.20
CA LEU A 43 -3.62 0.29 9.35
C LEU A 43 -2.58 1.02 8.49
N ILE A 44 -1.34 0.55 8.50
CA ILE A 44 -0.28 1.12 7.65
C ILE A 44 -0.64 0.99 6.16
N SER A 45 -1.19 -0.15 5.73
CA SER A 45 -1.59 -0.37 4.33
C SER A 45 -2.66 0.63 3.88
N ILE A 46 -3.65 0.93 4.75
CA ILE A 46 -4.71 1.90 4.49
C ILE A 46 -4.14 3.33 4.42
N VAL A 47 -3.29 3.69 5.39
CA VAL A 47 -2.64 5.01 5.42
C VAL A 47 -1.76 5.22 4.19
N LEU A 48 -1.01 4.20 3.77
CA LEU A 48 -0.20 4.23 2.55
C LEU A 48 -1.06 4.44 1.31
N LEU A 49 -2.20 3.78 1.21
CA LEU A 49 -3.11 3.97 0.08
C LEU A 49 -3.62 5.41 0.01
N ALA A 50 -4.05 5.98 1.14
CA ALA A 50 -4.48 7.37 1.20
C ALA A 50 -3.35 8.33 0.77
N LEU A 51 -2.13 8.09 1.26
CA LEU A 51 -0.96 8.89 0.91
C LEU A 51 -0.63 8.80 -0.59
N VAL A 52 -0.69 7.60 -1.18
CA VAL A 52 -0.48 7.40 -2.63
C VAL A 52 -1.52 8.17 -3.46
N ILE A 53 -2.80 8.13 -3.06
CA ILE A 53 -3.86 8.85 -3.75
C ILE A 53 -3.63 10.36 -3.67
N THR A 54 -3.35 10.89 -2.46
CA THR A 54 -3.07 12.32 -2.28
C THR A 54 -1.84 12.76 -3.07
N PHE A 55 -0.78 11.96 -3.07
CA PHE A 55 0.44 12.24 -3.82
C PHE A 55 0.19 12.23 -5.33
N TYR A 56 -0.60 11.27 -5.83
CA TYR A 56 -1.01 11.23 -7.24
C TYR A 56 -1.76 12.50 -7.64
N LEU A 57 -2.77 12.92 -6.86
CA LEU A 57 -3.53 14.15 -7.13
C LEU A 57 -2.63 15.40 -7.11
N PHE A 58 -1.66 15.45 -6.20
CA PHE A 58 -0.70 16.55 -6.15
C PHE A 58 0.17 16.59 -7.41
N ILE A 59 0.70 15.44 -7.87
CA ILE A 59 1.49 15.38 -9.11
C ILE A 59 0.64 15.75 -10.32
N GLN A 60 -0.58 15.25 -10.40
CA GLN A 60 -1.47 15.55 -11.51
C GLN A 60 -1.73 17.05 -11.64
N ASN A 61 -2.13 17.71 -10.55
CA ASN A 61 -2.45 19.13 -10.60
C ASN A 61 -1.19 20.00 -10.75
N ALA A 62 -0.19 19.79 -9.90
CA ALA A 62 0.94 20.71 -9.82
C ALA A 62 2.03 20.45 -10.88
N VAL A 63 2.19 19.21 -11.36
CA VAL A 63 3.29 18.84 -12.26
C VAL A 63 2.80 18.56 -13.67
N LEU A 64 1.78 17.72 -13.82
CA LEU A 64 1.28 17.35 -15.14
C LEU A 64 0.53 18.52 -15.79
N ILE A 65 -0.43 19.11 -15.07
CA ILE A 65 -1.26 20.21 -15.59
C ILE A 65 -0.46 21.53 -15.59
N ASP A 66 0.01 22.00 -14.43
CA ASP A 66 0.60 23.35 -14.33
C ASP A 66 1.98 23.50 -15.00
N LEU A 67 2.86 22.50 -14.88
CA LEU A 67 4.24 22.57 -15.41
C LEU A 67 4.34 22.01 -16.83
N MET A 68 3.74 20.85 -17.07
CA MET A 68 3.93 20.10 -18.32
C MET A 68 2.81 20.32 -19.34
N HIS A 69 1.71 20.98 -18.96
CA HIS A 69 0.53 21.18 -19.79
C HIS A 69 -0.03 19.87 -20.37
N LEU A 70 0.19 18.76 -19.66
CA LEU A 70 -0.27 17.42 -20.00
C LEU A 70 -1.46 17.08 -19.11
N ASP A 71 -2.65 17.10 -19.69
CA ASP A 71 -3.86 16.68 -19.00
C ASP A 71 -4.12 15.20 -19.27
N ILE A 72 -4.26 14.42 -18.19
CA ILE A 72 -4.75 13.04 -18.29
C ILE A 72 -6.27 13.14 -18.20
N ASP A 73 -6.94 12.89 -19.32
CA ASP A 73 -8.40 12.93 -19.40
C ASP A 73 -9.03 11.79 -18.57
N ASP A 74 -9.19 12.05 -17.28
CA ASP A 74 -9.84 11.19 -16.28
C ASP A 74 -11.36 11.12 -16.48
N ILE A 75 -11.94 11.85 -17.44
CA ILE A 75 -13.35 11.76 -17.82
C ILE A 75 -13.56 10.52 -18.68
N THR A 76 -12.54 10.10 -19.44
CA THR A 76 -12.59 8.87 -20.24
C THR A 76 -12.43 7.62 -19.37
N ASN A 77 -13.09 6.53 -19.76
CA ASN A 77 -12.87 5.23 -19.14
C ASN A 77 -11.41 4.77 -19.22
N GLY A 78 -10.67 5.20 -20.26
CA GLY A 78 -9.24 4.92 -20.44
C GLY A 78 -8.38 5.60 -19.39
N GLY A 79 -8.53 6.91 -19.19
CA GLY A 79 -7.79 7.67 -18.16
C GLY A 79 -8.01 7.09 -16.77
N ARG A 80 -9.27 6.80 -16.41
CA ARG A 80 -9.65 6.16 -15.15
C ARG A 80 -8.94 4.84 -14.89
N VAL A 81 -8.81 3.99 -15.92
CA VAL A 81 -8.10 2.70 -15.81
C VAL A 81 -6.60 2.90 -15.64
N ILE A 82 -6.00 3.83 -16.39
CA ILE A 82 -4.57 4.16 -16.26
C ILE A 82 -4.26 4.67 -14.85
N THR A 83 -5.07 5.59 -14.35
CA THR A 83 -4.95 6.16 -13.00
C THR A 83 -5.02 5.07 -11.93
N LEU A 84 -5.99 4.16 -12.04
CA LEU A 84 -6.09 3.02 -11.13
C LEU A 84 -4.84 2.13 -11.17
N LEU A 85 -4.33 1.81 -12.36
CA LEU A 85 -3.12 0.98 -12.51
C LEU A 85 -1.90 1.62 -11.85
N ILE A 86 -1.72 2.93 -12.03
CA ILE A 86 -0.62 3.68 -11.39
C ILE A 86 -0.73 3.60 -9.86
N ILE A 87 -1.93 3.87 -9.32
CA ILE A 87 -2.19 3.82 -7.87
C ILE A 87 -1.91 2.42 -7.31
N ILE A 88 -2.38 1.37 -7.99
CA ILE A 88 -2.18 -0.02 -7.56
C ILE A 88 -0.70 -0.38 -7.54
N LEU A 89 0.04 -0.04 -8.61
CA LEU A 89 1.46 -0.34 -8.72
C LEU A 89 2.26 0.37 -7.63
N LEU A 90 2.04 1.67 -7.47
CA LEU A 90 2.77 2.49 -6.51
C LEU A 90 2.49 2.04 -5.06
N ASN A 91 1.20 1.79 -4.75
CA ASN A 91 0.81 1.31 -3.43
C ASN A 91 1.36 -0.09 -3.14
N SER A 92 1.37 -1.00 -4.13
CA SER A 92 1.93 -2.35 -3.97
C SER A 92 3.43 -2.32 -3.68
N ILE A 93 4.18 -1.52 -4.43
CA ILE A 93 5.64 -1.35 -4.22
C ILE A 93 5.93 -0.82 -2.82
N LEU A 94 5.23 0.24 -2.39
CA LEU A 94 5.40 0.82 -1.06
C LEU A 94 5.05 -0.16 0.05
N ASN A 95 3.94 -0.89 -0.06
CA ASN A 95 3.56 -1.88 0.93
C ASN A 95 4.58 -3.03 1.04
N ILE A 96 5.11 -3.52 -0.08
CA ILE A 96 6.17 -4.54 -0.07
C ILE A 96 7.42 -4.01 0.62
N PHE A 97 7.82 -2.77 0.33
CA PHE A 97 8.99 -2.15 0.94
C PHE A 97 8.81 -1.95 2.44
N ILE A 98 7.68 -1.40 2.88
CA ILE A 98 7.36 -1.21 4.30
C ILE A 98 7.26 -2.54 5.03
N SER A 99 6.64 -3.55 4.41
CA SER A 99 6.56 -4.93 4.94
C SER A 99 7.95 -5.46 5.29
N ARG A 100 8.92 -5.33 4.37
CA ARG A 100 10.31 -5.76 4.61
C ARG A 100 10.97 -4.99 5.74
N ILE A 101 10.79 -3.67 5.80
CA ILE A 101 11.35 -2.83 6.88
C ILE A 101 10.76 -3.22 8.22
N TYR A 102 9.45 -3.38 8.29
CA TYR A 102 8.73 -3.74 9.51
C TYR A 102 9.21 -5.09 10.05
N LEU A 103 9.29 -6.11 9.19
CA LEU A 103 9.77 -7.44 9.56
C LEU A 103 11.22 -7.43 10.05
N ARG A 104 12.10 -6.65 9.39
CA ARG A 104 13.48 -6.46 9.85
C ARG A 104 13.54 -5.83 11.23
N LYS A 105 12.71 -4.83 11.51
CA LYS A 105 12.68 -4.13 12.81
C LYS A 105 12.26 -5.06 13.94
N ILE A 106 11.19 -5.83 13.75
CA ILE A 106 10.73 -6.76 14.78
C ILE A 106 11.72 -7.90 15.00
N ASN A 107 12.46 -8.33 13.96
CA ASN A 107 13.52 -9.35 14.07
C ASN A 107 14.67 -8.92 14.97
N LYS A 108 15.18 -7.69 14.81
CA LYS A 108 16.25 -7.16 15.65
C LYS A 108 15.87 -7.01 17.12
N THR A 109 14.63 -6.62 17.44
CA THR A 109 14.21 -6.49 18.85
C THR A 109 14.22 -7.81 19.62
N ASN A 110 13.94 -8.94 18.96
CA ASN A 110 13.97 -10.24 19.64
C ASN A 110 15.39 -10.73 19.93
N GLU A 111 16.37 -10.44 19.06
CA GLU A 111 17.77 -10.79 19.34
C GLU A 111 18.25 -10.12 20.62
N ILE A 112 17.89 -8.84 20.82
CA ILE A 112 18.22 -8.09 22.03
C ILE A 112 17.46 -8.64 23.26
N GLU A 113 16.20 -9.05 23.09
CA GLU A 113 15.38 -9.65 24.17
C GLU A 113 15.86 -11.06 24.58
N LEU A 114 16.47 -11.81 23.65
CA LEU A 114 17.10 -13.11 23.93
C LEU A 114 18.42 -12.93 24.70
N ILE A 115 19.22 -11.91 24.36
CA ILE A 115 20.48 -11.60 25.06
C ILE A 115 20.25 -11.13 26.51
N GLY A 116 19.16 -10.40 26.78
CA GLY A 116 18.85 -9.92 28.13
C GLY A 116 18.24 -10.97 29.08
N LYS A 117 18.08 -12.22 28.62
CA LYS A 117 17.56 -13.35 29.41
C LYS A 117 18.62 -14.41 29.76
N GLU A 118 19.85 -14.23 29.30
CA GLU A 118 21.01 -15.02 29.71
C GLU A 118 21.66 -14.46 30.98
#